data_AF-A0A3D5B4W2-F1
#
_entry.id   AF-A0A3D5B4W2-F1
#
_cell.length_a   1.000
_cell.length_b   1.000
_cell.length_c   1.000
_cell.angle_alpha   90.00
_cell.angle_beta   90.00
_cell.angle_gamma   90.00
#
_symmetry.space_group_name_H-M   'P 1'
#
loop_
_entity.id
_entity.type
_entity.pdbx_description
1 polymer ?
#
loop_
_entity_poly.entity_id
_entity_poly.type
_entity_poly.pdbx_seq_one_letter_code
_entity_poly.pdbx_strand_id
1 'polypeptide(L)'
;MKYLSVDLEACNMFVKGSVFSCGMVLADENFNIIFKRNYWINPLCRFAMKFRKPIDFHVTKSDLEDKPTFAEVRDEIASYLEDKDTIVMAHSANNDMFMFNEA
;
A
#
# COMPACT_ATOMS: atom_id res chain seq x y z
N MET A 1 18.27 8.35 -11.34
CA MET A 1 17.80 8.05 -9.97
C MET A 1 16.35 8.49 -9.85
N LYS A 2 15.50 7.71 -9.20
CA LYS A 2 14.10 8.03 -8.91
C LYS A 2 13.83 7.90 -7.41
N TYR A 3 12.84 8.62 -6.91
CA TYR A 3 12.39 8.49 -5.52
C TYR A 3 10.98 7.93 -5.50
N LEU A 4 10.78 6.83 -4.80
CA LEU A 4 9.47 6.23 -4.60
C LEU A 4 9.03 6.43 -3.17
N SER A 5 7.95 7.17 -2.96
CA SER A 5 7.24 7.16 -1.69
C SER A 5 6.11 6.14 -1.72
N VAL A 6 5.99 5.34 -0.66
CA VAL A 6 5.00 4.26 -0.51
C VAL A 6 4.44 4.26 0.90
N ASP A 7 3.16 3.94 1.02
CA ASP A 7 2.42 3.86 2.28
C ASP A 7 1.28 2.83 2.14
N LEU A 8 1.06 2.00 3.16
CA LEU A 8 0.00 0.99 3.18
C LEU A 8 -1.05 1.29 4.24
N GLU A 9 -2.31 0.99 3.90
CA GLU A 9 -3.38 0.95 4.89
C GLU A 9 -3.89 -0.47 5.07
N ALA A 10 -4.05 -0.85 6.33
CA ALA A 10 -4.43 -2.19 6.75
C ALA A 10 -5.68 -2.16 7.64
N CYS A 11 -6.65 -3.03 7.33
CA CYS A 11 -7.77 -3.30 8.21
C CYS A 11 -7.36 -4.35 9.24
N ASN A 12 -8.14 -4.59 10.29
CA ASN A 12 -7.95 -5.74 11.17
C ASN A 12 -6.55 -5.92 11.77
N MET A 13 -5.85 -4.81 12.03
CA MET A 13 -4.45 -4.79 12.48
C MET A 13 -3.48 -5.34 11.42
N PHE A 14 -2.23 -5.62 11.80
CA PHE A 14 -1.19 -6.15 10.90
C PHE A 14 -1.30 -7.67 10.68
N VAL A 15 -2.50 -8.16 10.35
CA VAL A 15 -2.73 -9.58 10.03
C VAL A 15 -2.58 -9.83 8.53
N LYS A 16 -2.17 -11.03 8.13
CA LYS A 16 -2.06 -11.41 6.70
C LYS A 16 -3.37 -11.15 5.95
N GLY A 17 -3.24 -10.59 4.74
CA GLY A 17 -4.37 -10.28 3.86
C GLY A 17 -5.17 -9.04 4.25
N SER A 18 -4.68 -8.22 5.17
CA SER A 18 -5.43 -7.08 5.69
C SER A 18 -5.20 -5.74 5.00
N VAL A 19 -4.18 -5.66 4.14
CA VAL A 19 -3.91 -4.50 3.29
C VAL A 19 -5.12 -4.23 2.40
N PHE A 20 -5.62 -3.00 2.42
CA PHE A 20 -6.73 -2.55 1.58
C PHE A 20 -6.39 -1.34 0.70
N SER A 21 -5.26 -0.67 0.97
CA SER A 21 -4.75 0.42 0.14
C SER A 21 -3.24 0.38 0.07
N CYS A 22 -2.67 0.67 -1.11
CA CYS A 22 -1.25 0.94 -1.29
C CYS A 22 -1.09 2.24 -2.10
N GLY A 23 -0.66 3.30 -1.43
CA GLY A 23 -0.34 4.57 -2.06
C GLY A 23 1.09 4.58 -2.57
N MET A 24 1.30 5.05 -3.80
CA MET A 24 2.63 5.16 -4.42
C MET A 24 2.77 6.49 -5.16
N VAL A 25 3.91 7.16 -4.96
CA VAL A 25 4.31 8.35 -5.70
C VAL A 25 5.76 8.17 -6.15
N LEU A 26 5.98 8.17 -7.45
CA LEU A 26 7.32 8.16 -8.04
C LEU A 26 7.67 9.55 -8.55
N ALA A 27 8.84 10.04 -8.16
CA ALA A 27 9.37 11.32 -8.60
C ALA A 27 10.77 11.17 -9.21
N ASP A 28 11.13 12.10 -10.08
CA ASP A 28 12.51 12.25 -10.55
C ASP A 28 13.41 12.89 -9.48
N GLU A 29 14.68 13.10 -9.82
CA GLU A 29 15.67 13.68 -8.92
C GLU A 29 15.38 15.13 -8.49
N ASN A 30 14.54 15.85 -9.24
CA ASN A 30 14.10 17.22 -8.96
C ASN A 30 12.75 17.27 -8.24
N PHE A 31 12.25 16.11 -7.77
CA PHE A 31 10.94 15.93 -7.16
C PHE A 31 9.76 16.26 -8.09
N ASN A 32 9.94 16.23 -9.42
CA ASN A 32 8.81 16.25 -10.33
C ASN A 32 8.10 14.89 -10.28
N ILE A 33 6.79 14.90 -10.10
CA ILE A 33 5.98 13.68 -10.04
C ILE A 33 5.94 13.04 -11.42
N ILE A 34 6.48 11.82 -11.55
CA ILE A 34 6.38 10.98 -12.74
C ILE A 34 5.03 10.26 -12.75
N PHE A 35 4.66 9.65 -11.62
CA PHE A 35 3.32 9.10 -11.43
C PHE A 35 2.91 9.11 -9.97
N LYS A 36 1.58 9.08 -9.78
CA LYS A 36 0.93 8.84 -8.50
C LYS A 36 -0.19 7.85 -8.71
N ARG A 37 -0.26 6.81 -7.88
CA ARG A 37 -1.30 5.79 -7.93
C ARG A 37 -1.69 5.35 -6.53
N ASN A 38 -2.97 5.05 -6.34
CA ASN A 38 -3.45 4.32 -5.19
C ASN A 38 -4.03 3.00 -5.67
N TYR A 39 -3.50 1.88 -5.17
CA TYR A 39 -4.08 0.57 -5.39
C TYR A 39 -5.13 0.33 -4.32
N TRP A 40 -6.40 0.30 -4.73
CA TRP A 40 -7.46 -0.26 -3.91
C TRP A 40 -7.39 -1.77 -3.98
N ILE A 41 -7.40 -2.41 -2.83
CA ILE A 41 -7.12 -3.84 -2.70
C ILE A 41 -8.27 -4.48 -1.94
N ASN A 42 -8.75 -5.63 -2.41
CA ASN A 42 -9.73 -6.44 -1.69
C ASN A 42 -9.02 -7.19 -0.55
N PRO A 43 -9.24 -6.81 0.73
CA PRO A 43 -8.60 -7.49 1.84
C PRO A 43 -9.26 -8.85 2.05
N LEU A 44 -8.44 -9.90 2.14
CA LEU A 44 -8.89 -11.28 2.31
C LEU A 44 -9.07 -11.69 3.78
N CYS A 45 -9.24 -10.71 4.67
CA CYS A 45 -9.53 -10.93 6.08
C CYS A 45 -10.84 -10.24 6.51
N ARG A 46 -11.16 -10.30 7.81
CA ARG A 46 -12.26 -9.51 8.38
C ARG A 46 -11.97 -8.03 8.16
N PHE A 47 -12.93 -7.24 7.65
CA PHE A 47 -12.77 -5.79 7.57
C PHE A 47 -13.15 -5.15 8.92
N ALA A 48 -12.16 -4.68 9.66
CA ALA A 48 -12.35 -4.01 10.94
C ALA A 48 -11.43 -2.78 11.02
N MET A 49 -11.93 -1.64 11.51
CA MET A 49 -11.12 -0.40 11.63
C MET A 49 -11.08 0.15 13.06
N LYS A 50 -11.73 -0.51 14.02
CA LYS A 50 -11.86 -0.03 15.40
C LYS A 50 -10.66 -0.43 16.27
N PHE A 51 -9.46 0.04 15.93
CA PHE A 51 -8.24 -0.34 16.68
C PHE A 51 -7.49 0.83 17.33
N ARG A 52 -7.63 2.07 16.86
CA ARG A 52 -7.15 3.32 17.50
C ARG A 52 -8.11 4.48 17.18
N LYS A 53 -7.96 5.64 17.84
CA LYS A 53 -8.80 6.86 17.65
C LYS A 53 -9.20 7.02 16.18
N PRO A 54 -10.47 7.35 15.86
CA PRO A 54 -11.04 7.02 14.56
C PRO A 54 -10.40 7.87 13.48
N ILE A 55 -9.46 7.29 12.76
CA ILE A 55 -9.21 7.68 11.39
C ILE A 55 -10.37 7.05 10.61
N ASP A 56 -11.27 7.90 10.12
CA ASP A 56 -12.28 7.47 9.16
C ASP A 56 -11.64 7.52 7.77
N PHE A 57 -11.37 6.36 7.20
CA PHE A 57 -10.83 6.24 5.85
C PHE A 57 -11.87 6.48 4.76
N HIS A 58 -13.16 6.67 5.12
CA HIS A 58 -14.27 6.79 4.19
C HIS A 58 -14.34 5.66 3.17
N VAL A 59 -13.97 4.45 3.60
CA VAL A 59 -13.96 3.22 2.82
C VAL A 59 -14.65 2.12 3.62
N THR A 60 -15.54 1.41 2.94
CA THR A 60 -16.24 0.24 3.45
C THR A 60 -15.74 -1.02 2.75
N LYS A 61 -16.06 -2.18 3.31
CA LYS A 61 -15.72 -3.46 2.68
C LYS A 61 -16.30 -3.57 1.26
N SER A 62 -17.55 -3.15 1.05
CA SER A 62 -18.22 -3.24 -0.25
C SER A 62 -17.56 -2.40 -1.34
N ASP A 63 -16.86 -1.32 -1.00
CA ASP A 63 -16.14 -0.49 -1.97
C ASP A 63 -14.92 -1.21 -2.59
N LEU A 64 -14.50 -2.30 -1.94
CA LEU A 64 -13.28 -3.05 -2.24
C LEU A 64 -13.55 -4.46 -2.78
N GLU A 65 -14.78 -4.95 -2.76
CA GLU A 65 -15.09 -6.36 -3.11
C GLU A 65 -14.80 -6.71 -4.57
N ASP A 66 -14.90 -5.73 -5.48
CA ASP A 66 -14.59 -5.84 -6.91
C ASP A 66 -13.14 -5.46 -7.27
N LYS A 67 -12.33 -5.09 -6.27
CA LYS A 67 -10.94 -4.68 -6.45
C LYS A 67 -10.01 -5.90 -6.46
N PRO A 68 -8.82 -5.81 -7.07
CA PRO A 68 -7.88 -6.92 -7.06
C PRO A 68 -7.42 -7.25 -5.63
N THR A 69 -7.09 -8.51 -5.40
CA THR A 69 -6.41 -8.95 -4.17
C THR A 69 -4.97 -8.46 -4.15
N PHE A 70 -4.35 -8.47 -2.97
CA PHE A 70 -2.95 -8.07 -2.84
C PHE A 70 -2.03 -8.92 -3.74
N ALA A 71 -2.28 -10.23 -3.81
CA ALA A 71 -1.50 -11.14 -4.64
C ALA A 71 -1.54 -10.77 -6.14
N GLU A 72 -2.67 -10.26 -6.63
CA GLU A 72 -2.82 -9.86 -8.03
C GLU A 72 -2.07 -8.57 -8.39
N VAL A 73 -1.84 -7.66 -7.43
CA VAL A 73 -1.11 -6.40 -7.64
C VAL A 73 0.34 -6.45 -7.14
N ARG A 74 0.71 -7.50 -6.40
CA ARG A 74 2.00 -7.61 -5.72
C ARG A 74 3.17 -7.45 -6.67
N ASP A 75 3.16 -8.18 -7.79
CA ASP A 75 4.29 -8.20 -8.72
C ASP A 75 4.46 -6.84 -9.42
N GLU A 76 3.36 -6.15 -9.72
CA GLU A 76 3.40 -4.78 -10.21
C GLU A 76 4.03 -3.84 -9.17
N ILE A 77 3.58 -3.89 -7.90
CA ILE A 77 4.13 -3.03 -6.84
C ILE A 77 5.62 -3.33 -6.60
N ALA A 78 5.99 -4.61 -6.53
CA ALA A 78 7.36 -5.07 -6.36
C ALA A 78 8.29 -4.55 -7.47
N SER A 79 7.80 -4.46 -8.71
CA SER A 79 8.60 -3.94 -9.82
C SER A 79 9.10 -2.50 -9.60
N TYR A 80 8.40 -1.68 -8.82
CA TYR A 80 8.84 -0.34 -8.44
C TYR A 80 9.73 -0.33 -7.20
N LEU A 81 9.44 -1.19 -6.21
CA LEU A 81 10.20 -1.29 -4.97
C LEU A 81 11.60 -1.88 -5.18
N GLU A 82 11.74 -2.78 -6.15
CA GLU A 82 12.97 -3.51 -6.46
C GLU A 82 13.76 -2.91 -7.64
N ASP A 83 13.27 -1.81 -8.22
CA ASP A 83 13.95 -1.10 -9.30
C ASP A 83 15.29 -0.53 -8.80
N LYS A 84 16.39 -0.97 -9.42
CA LYS A 84 17.77 -0.64 -9.02
C LYS A 84 18.09 0.86 -9.11
N ASP A 85 17.36 1.62 -9.92
CA ASP A 85 17.52 3.05 -10.08
C ASP A 85 16.56 3.87 -9.19
N THR A 86 15.82 3.20 -8.30
CA THR A 86 14.82 3.79 -7.41
C THR A 86 15.24 3.70 -5.95
N ILE A 87 15.18 4.83 -5.25
CA ILE A 87 15.34 4.90 -3.80
C ILE A 87 13.94 4.98 -3.16
N VAL A 88 13.62 4.04 -2.27
CA VAL A 88 12.36 4.03 -1.53
C VAL A 88 12.45 4.96 -0.32
N MET A 89 11.52 5.91 -0.23
CA MET A 89 11.42 6.97 0.77
C MET A 89 10.06 6.86 1.49
N ALA A 90 10.01 6.15 2.62
CA ALA A 90 8.77 5.88 3.35
C ALA A 90 8.88 6.24 4.84
N HIS A 91 7.75 6.63 5.44
CA HIS A 91 7.67 6.95 6.87
C HIS A 91 7.29 5.70 7.67
N SER A 92 8.05 5.38 8.72
CA SER A 92 7.79 4.19 9.56
C SER A 92 7.70 2.87 8.77
N ALA A 93 8.45 2.78 7.67
CA ALA A 93 8.34 1.75 6.63
C ALA A 93 8.47 0.29 7.10
N ASN A 94 9.02 0.04 8.30
CA ASN A 94 9.20 -1.32 8.81
C ASN A 94 7.89 -2.11 8.86
N ASN A 95 6.77 -1.46 9.22
CA ASN A 95 5.47 -2.13 9.27
C ASN A 95 4.95 -2.42 7.86
N ASP A 96 5.06 -1.46 6.95
CA ASP A 96 4.65 -1.62 5.55
C ASP A 96 5.44 -2.73 4.88
N MET A 97 6.76 -2.74 5.05
CA MET A 97 7.63 -3.77 4.48
C MET A 97 7.36 -5.15 5.09
N PHE A 98 7.01 -5.24 6.37
CA PHE A 98 6.53 -6.48 6.96
C PHE A 98 5.26 -6.96 6.25
N MET A 99 4.28 -6.09 6.05
CA MET A 99 3.03 -6.44 5.37
C MET A 99 3.26 -6.84 3.90
N PHE A 100 4.19 -6.18 3.19
CA PHE A 100 4.57 -6.58 1.82
C PHE A 100 5.12 -8.01 1.73
N ASN A 101 5.86 -8.44 2.75
CA ASN A 101 6.47 -9.77 2.79
C ASN A 101 5.52 -10.85 3.31
N GLU A 102 4.55 -10.47 4.16
CA GLU A 102 3.60 -11.41 4.78
C GLU A 102 2.28 -11.57 4.04
N ALA A 103 1.88 -10.61 3.19
CA ALA A 103 0.57 -10.60 2.52
C ALA A 103 0.32 -11.83 1.62
#